data_AF-V4IXU0-F1
#
_entry.id   AF-V4IXU0-F1
#
_cell.length_a   1.000
_cell.length_b   1.000
_cell.length_c   1.000
_cell.angle_alpha   90.00
_cell.angle_beta   90.00
_cell.angle_gamma   90.00
#
_symmetry.space_group_name_H-M   'P 1'
#
loop_
_entity.id
_entity.type
_entity.pdbx_description
1 polymer ?
#
loop_
_entity_poly.entity_id
_entity_poly.type
_entity_poly.pdbx_seq_one_letter_code
_entity_poly.pdbx_strand_id
1 'polypeptide(L)'
;MNTKDISEANDPLLPASLAAMKRAAEQARRQALMTRTRLVVWRDGQIRYIDPAMPEEPDAGGAPSKADATAPVNDSSGSDSA
;
A
#
# COMPACT_ATOMS: atom_id res chain seq x y z
N MET A 1 18.36 13.96 1.45
CA MET A 1 17.82 12.83 2.23
C MET A 1 18.00 11.57 1.40
N ASN A 2 18.35 10.44 2.02
CA ASN A 2 18.62 9.18 1.32
C ASN A 2 17.27 8.61 0.84
N THR A 3 17.07 8.52 -0.47
CA THR A 3 15.83 8.15 -1.17
C THR A 3 15.61 6.64 -1.28
N LYS A 4 16.31 5.85 -0.46
CA LYS A 4 16.21 4.38 -0.53
C LYS A 4 14.85 3.92 -0.02
N ASP A 5 14.31 2.93 -0.70
CA ASP A 5 13.04 2.33 -0.32
C ASP A 5 13.16 1.76 1.10
N ILE A 6 12.14 1.99 1.92
CA ILE A 6 12.04 1.43 3.26
C ILE A 6 11.95 -0.10 3.25
N SER A 7 11.57 -0.69 2.10
CA SER A 7 11.64 -2.15 1.87
C SER A 7 13.08 -2.68 1.84
N GLU A 8 14.06 -1.84 1.48
CA GLU A 8 15.49 -2.15 1.42
C GLU A 8 16.22 -1.76 2.72
N ALA A 9 15.48 -1.39 3.77
CA ALA A 9 16.08 -1.01 5.03
C ALA A 9 16.79 -2.20 5.68
N ASN A 10 18.02 -1.97 6.17
CA ASN A 10 18.79 -2.96 6.93
C ASN A 10 18.10 -3.35 8.24
N ASP A 11 17.25 -2.48 8.79
CA ASP A 11 16.45 -2.78 9.97
C ASP A 11 15.19 -3.57 9.55
N PRO A 12 15.05 -4.84 9.95
CA PRO A 12 13.93 -5.69 9.56
C PRO A 12 12.58 -5.19 10.11
N LEU A 13 12.57 -4.32 11.12
CA LEU A 13 11.34 -3.78 11.69
C LEU A 13 10.69 -2.73 10.77
N LEU A 14 11.47 -2.04 9.94
CA LEU A 14 10.97 -0.97 9.07
C LEU A 14 10.06 -1.50 7.94
N PRO A 15 10.44 -2.55 7.18
CA PRO A 15 9.55 -3.19 6.21
C PRO A 15 8.28 -3.76 6.86
N ALA A 16 8.42 -4.40 8.04
CA ALA A 16 7.28 -4.96 8.77
C ALA A 16 6.29 -3.87 9.21
N SER A 17 6.80 -2.73 9.65
CA SER A 17 5.99 -1.56 10.03
C SER A 17 5.25 -0.98 8.83
N LEU A 18 5.90 -0.89 7.66
CA LEU A 18 5.23 -0.46 6.43
C LEU A 18 4.08 -1.41 6.05
N ALA A 19 4.29 -2.72 6.14
CA ALA A 19 3.24 -3.70 5.87
C ALA A 19 2.06 -3.59 6.87
N ALA A 20 2.34 -3.27 8.13
CA ALA A 20 1.30 -3.02 9.14
C ALA A 20 0.51 -1.73 8.82
N MET A 21 1.21 -0.64 8.46
CA MET A 21 0.56 0.62 8.10
C MET A 21 -0.33 0.51 6.86
N LYS A 22 0.11 -0.22 5.83
CA LYS A 22 -0.71 -0.49 4.62
C LYS A 22 -2.02 -1.20 4.99
N ARG A 23 -1.95 -2.25 5.80
CA ARG A 23 -3.12 -2.99 6.30
C ARG A 23 -4.06 -2.10 7.12
N ALA A 24 -3.51 -1.26 8.01
CA ALA A 24 -4.30 -0.32 8.80
C ALA A 24 -5.00 0.72 7.91
N ALA A 25 -4.33 1.26 6.90
CA ALA A 25 -4.91 2.21 5.95
C ALA A 25 -6.05 1.60 5.13
N GLU A 26 -5.91 0.34 4.69
CA GLU A 26 -6.99 -0.38 4.02
C GLU A 26 -8.21 -0.61 4.93
N GLN A 27 -7.99 -1.00 6.18
CA GLN A 27 -9.07 -1.14 7.16
C GLN A 27 -9.78 0.20 7.41
N ALA A 28 -9.02 1.29 7.56
CA ALA A 28 -9.57 2.63 7.73
C ALA A 28 -10.43 3.06 6.53
N ARG A 29 -9.97 2.80 5.30
CA ARG A 29 -10.76 3.06 4.08
C ARG A 29 -12.07 2.28 4.06
N ARG A 30 -12.03 0.98 4.37
CA ARG A 30 -13.25 0.16 4.44
C ARG A 30 -14.24 0.70 5.47
N GLN A 31 -13.76 1.05 6.67
CA GLN A 31 -14.60 1.60 7.72
C GLN A 31 -15.21 2.96 7.31
N ALA A 32 -14.43 3.83 6.69
CA ALA A 32 -14.87 5.14 6.23
C ALA A 32 -15.95 5.02 5.13
N LEU A 33 -15.79 4.09 4.19
CA LEU A 33 -16.81 3.75 3.20
C LEU A 33 -18.12 3.28 3.84
N MET A 34 -18.03 2.33 4.78
CA MET A 34 -19.21 1.79 5.46
C MET A 34 -19.97 2.85 6.27
N THR A 35 -19.24 3.77 6.89
CA THR A 35 -19.81 4.82 7.74
C THR A 35 -20.12 6.11 6.97
N ARG A 36 -19.83 6.16 5.67
CA ARG A 36 -19.97 7.36 4.81
C ARG A 36 -19.24 8.58 5.38
N THR A 37 -18.06 8.36 5.93
CA THR A 37 -17.19 9.41 6.49
C THR A 37 -15.94 9.60 5.62
N ARG A 38 -15.30 10.77 5.73
CA ARG A 38 -14.01 11.02 5.07
C ARG A 38 -12.85 10.63 5.99
N LEU A 39 -11.72 10.30 5.38
CA LEU A 39 -10.46 10.16 6.12
C LEU A 39 -9.82 11.54 6.30
N VAL A 40 -9.25 11.79 7.47
CA VAL A 40 -8.58 13.06 7.80
C VAL A 40 -7.14 12.75 8.13
N VAL A 41 -6.20 13.37 7.41
CA VAL A 41 -4.77 13.20 7.64
C VAL A 41 -4.08 14.53 7.86
N TRP A 42 -3.05 14.54 8.70
CA TRP A 42 -2.15 15.68 8.84
C TRP A 42 -0.92 15.45 7.98
N ARG A 43 -0.67 16.32 7.01
CA ARG A 43 0.48 16.22 6.10
C ARG A 43 1.00 17.62 5.79
N ASP A 44 2.31 17.80 5.87
CA ASP A 44 3.00 19.07 5.57
C ASP A 44 2.44 20.28 6.36
N GLY A 45 2.08 20.06 7.62
CA GLY A 45 1.53 21.12 8.47
C GLY A 45 0.07 21.49 8.17
N GLN A 46 -0.64 20.67 7.38
CA GLN A 46 -2.01 20.93 6.95
C GLN A 46 -2.91 19.71 7.17
N ILE A 47 -4.19 19.98 7.46
CA ILE A 47 -5.23 18.96 7.47
C ILE A 47 -5.68 18.73 6.03
N ARG A 48 -5.63 17.48 5.57
CA ARG A 48 -6.19 17.04 4.29
C ARG A 48 -7.33 16.07 4.52
N TYR A 49 -8.36 16.20 3.71
CA TYR A 49 -9.53 15.33 3.71
C TYR A 49 -9.45 14.44 2.48
N ILE A 50 -9.47 13.13 2.70
CA ILE A 50 -9.35 12.12 1.66
C ILE A 50 -10.70 11.44 1.47
N ASP A 51 -11.15 11.33 0.23
CA ASP A 51 -12.29 10.51 -0.13
C ASP A 51 -11.88 9.03 -0.04
N PRO A 52 -12.52 8.21 0.81
CA PRO A 52 -12.12 6.81 0.98
C PRO A 52 -12.39 5.93 -0.25
N ALA A 53 -13.21 6.39 -1.22
CA ALA A 53 -13.50 5.68 -2.47
C ALA A 53 -12.48 5.97 -3.57
N MET A 54 -11.74 7.08 -3.46
CA MET A 54 -10.76 7.48 -4.45
C MET A 54 -9.37 7.02 -4.00
N PRO A 55 -8.64 6.23 -4.80
CA PRO A 55 -7.23 6.03 -4.55
C PRO A 55 -6.54 7.40 -4.69
N GLU A 56 -5.85 7.85 -3.64
CA GLU A 56 -4.95 9.00 -3.74
C GLU A 56 -3.99 8.71 -4.89
N GLU A 57 -4.00 9.57 -5.92
CA GLU A 57 -2.89 9.55 -6.87
C GLU A 57 -1.62 9.79 -6.07
N PRO A 58 -0.56 8.98 -6.29
CA PRO A 58 0.70 9.23 -5.63
C PRO A 58 1.12 10.63 -6.02
N ASP A 59 1.14 11.55 -5.06
CA ASP A 59 1.85 12.79 -5.29
C ASP A 59 3.27 12.43 -5.70
N ALA A 60 3.88 13.26 -6.55
CA ALA A 60 5.21 13.00 -7.11
C ALA A 60 6.35 12.86 -6.06
N GLY A 61 6.03 12.81 -4.76
CA GLY A 61 6.93 12.45 -3.65
C GLY A 61 6.79 10.99 -3.16
N GLY A 62 5.85 10.20 -3.71
CA GLY A 62 5.63 8.79 -3.35
C GLY A 62 5.54 7.89 -4.57
N ALA A 63 6.59 7.85 -5.41
CA ALA A 63 6.59 6.98 -6.57
C ALA A 63 6.53 5.49 -6.14
N PRO A 64 5.55 4.70 -6.60
CA PRO A 64 5.70 3.25 -6.63
C PRO A 64 6.81 2.91 -7.63
N SER A 65 7.95 2.45 -7.13
CA SER A 65 9.00 1.88 -7.97
C SER A 65 8.40 0.72 -8.77
N LYS A 66 8.62 0.72 -10.09
CA LYS A 66 8.25 -0.34 -11.01
C LYS A 66 8.88 -1.67 -10.56
N ALA A 67 8.20 -2.42 -9.70
CA ALA A 67 8.52 -3.82 -9.43
C ALA A 67 7.28 -4.71 -9.27
N ASP A 68 6.06 -4.14 -9.28
CA ASP A 68 4.81 -4.91 -9.21
C ASP A 68 4.39 -5.51 -10.57
N ALA A 69 5.38 -5.91 -11.37
CA ALA A 69 5.18 -6.59 -12.64
C ALA A 69 6.10 -7.81 -12.73
N THR A 70 5.70 -8.90 -12.07
CA THR A 70 6.02 -10.32 -12.36
C THR A 70 5.32 -11.15 -11.27
N ALA A 71 4.49 -12.16 -11.50
CA ALA A 71 3.76 -12.75 -12.62
C ALA A 71 2.74 -13.73 -11.97
N PRO A 72 1.62 -14.08 -12.61
CA PRO A 72 0.74 -15.13 -12.08
C PRO A 72 1.43 -16.49 -12.21
N VAL A 73 1.77 -17.14 -11.09
CA VAL A 73 2.16 -18.55 -11.11
C VAL A 73 0.90 -19.39 -11.23
N ASN A 74 0.51 -19.65 -12.48
CA ASN A 74 -0.45 -20.67 -12.82
C ASN A 74 0.29 -22.01 -12.88
N ASP A 75 0.35 -22.76 -11.77
CA ASP A 75 0.76 -24.17 -11.84
C ASP A 75 -0.48 -25.01 -12.16
N SER A 76 -0.69 -25.19 -13.46
CA SER A 76 -1.46 -26.31 -13.99
C SER A 76 -0.47 -27.42 -14.34
N SER A 77 -0.23 -28.32 -13.40
CA SER A 77 0.19 -29.70 -13.71
C SER A 77 -1.00 -30.59 -13.29
N GLY A 78 -1.71 -31.29 -14.17
CA GLY A 78 -1.24 -31.95 -15.38
C GLY A 78 -0.62 -33.30 -15.03
N SER A 79 -1.26 -34.11 -14.18
CA SER A 79 -0.89 -35.50 -13.96
C SER A 79 -1.91 -36.41 -14.65
N ASP A 80 -1.62 -36.72 -15.91
CA ASP A 80 -2.22 -37.81 -16.67
C ASP A 80 -1.21 -38.96 -16.75
N SER A 81 -1.73 -40.19 -16.62
CA SER A 81 -1.19 -41.47 -17.07
C SER A 81 0.03 -42.11 -16.38
N ALA A 82 -0.23 -43.20 -15.65
CA ALA A 82 0.19 -44.57 -16.01
C ALA A 82 -0.70 -45.61 -15.31
#